data_AF-A0A4R5Q7S3-F1
#
_entry.id   AF-A0A4R5Q7S3-F1
#
_cell.length_a   1.000
_cell.length_b   1.000
_cell.length_c   1.000
_cell.angle_alpha   90.00
_cell.angle_beta   90.00
_cell.angle_gamma   90.00
#
_symmetry.space_group_name_H-M   'P 1'
#
loop_
_entity.id
_entity.type
_entity.pdbx_description
1 polymer ?
#
loop_
_entity_poly.entity_id
_entity_poly.type
_entity_poly.pdbx_seq_one_letter_code
_entity_poly.pdbx_strand_id
1 'polypeptide(L)'
;MPIPSDAPPPDPALRDAAPALPELLTGWTPRLGAPAMPFRVRTTQGERSLADYRGRWLLLFSHPADFTPVCTSEFIAFARAHDRFQALGCDLLGLSVDSLFAHLAWVRSIEAGFGVEIPFPIAEDISMGLARAYGMLHPADTSTATVRGSFLIDPAGTIRMLSYYPMTTGRSVEELLRTLAALQESDASGLSTPADWQPGEDGVMPPPQTLQEAAARSAAGAPDWYYLPQARTEP
;
A
#
# COMPACT_ATOMS: atom_id res chain seq x y z
N MET A 1 -31.20 -30.58 19.15
CA MET A 1 -31.38 -29.48 20.11
C MET A 1 -30.43 -28.36 19.69
N PRO A 2 -30.91 -27.14 19.40
CA PRO A 2 -30.04 -26.05 18.98
C PRO A 2 -29.34 -25.43 20.19
N ILE A 3 -28.08 -25.05 20.01
CA ILE A 3 -27.26 -24.34 21.01
C ILE A 3 -27.76 -22.88 21.05
N PRO A 4 -28.04 -22.27 22.23
CA PRO A 4 -28.40 -20.86 22.30
C PRO A 4 -27.18 -20.00 21.95
N SER A 5 -27.34 -19.12 20.96
CA SER A 5 -26.37 -18.11 20.58
C SER A 5 -26.54 -16.87 21.45
N ASP A 6 -25.96 -16.87 22.65
CA ASP A 6 -25.85 -15.68 23.50
C ASP A 6 -24.53 -14.93 23.20
N ALA A 7 -24.38 -14.47 21.96
CA ALA A 7 -23.46 -13.37 21.68
C ALA A 7 -24.19 -12.07 22.07
N PRO A 8 -23.67 -11.26 23.01
CA PRO A 8 -24.28 -9.99 23.33
C PRO A 8 -24.31 -9.10 22.07
N PRO A 9 -25.36 -8.27 21.88
CA PRO A 9 -25.41 -7.35 20.75
C PRO A 9 -24.16 -6.44 20.79
N PRO A 10 -23.58 -6.10 19.63
CA PRO A 10 -22.42 -5.23 19.58
C PRO A 10 -22.76 -3.90 20.27
N ASP A 11 -21.86 -3.48 21.17
CA ASP A 11 -22.01 -2.27 21.95
C ASP A 11 -22.22 -1.05 21.02
N PRO A 12 -23.33 -0.31 21.14
CA PRO A 12 -23.58 0.87 20.33
C PRO A 12 -22.53 1.98 20.54
N ALA A 13 -21.76 1.96 21.62
CA ALA A 13 -20.66 2.90 21.87
C ALA A 13 -19.41 2.63 21.00
N LEU A 14 -19.30 1.49 20.34
CA LEU A 14 -18.24 1.20 19.37
C LEU A 14 -18.56 1.74 17.95
N ARG A 15 -19.72 2.39 17.77
CA ARG A 15 -20.12 3.04 16.51
C ARG A 15 -19.77 4.51 16.42
N ASP A 16 -19.50 5.18 17.54
CA ASP A 16 -19.32 6.62 17.57
C ASP A 16 -17.90 6.99 18.01
N ALA A 17 -17.26 7.79 17.16
CA ALA A 17 -15.91 8.34 17.23
C ALA A 17 -14.76 7.32 17.03
N ALA A 18 -14.11 7.41 15.86
CA ALA A 18 -12.70 7.07 15.79
C ALA A 18 -11.98 7.92 16.88
N PRO A 19 -11.17 7.31 17.76
CA PRO A 19 -10.44 8.06 18.76
C PRO A 19 -9.66 9.18 18.08
N ALA A 20 -9.60 10.35 18.71
CA ALA A 20 -8.77 11.42 18.22
C ALA A 20 -7.34 10.87 18.07
N LEU A 21 -6.84 10.89 16.83
CA LEU A 21 -5.48 10.49 16.45
C LEU A 21 -4.43 10.64 17.58
N PRO A 22 -4.30 11.78 18.31
CA PRO A 22 -3.30 11.94 19.37
C PRO A 22 -3.21 10.83 20.44
N GLU A 23 -4.29 10.16 20.85
CA GLU A 23 -4.20 9.15 21.93
C GLU A 23 -3.60 7.81 21.46
N LEU A 24 -3.71 7.49 20.17
CA LEU A 24 -3.06 6.30 19.58
C LEU A 24 -1.61 6.57 19.14
N LEU A 25 -1.17 7.83 19.16
CA LEU A 25 0.01 8.31 18.43
C LEU A 25 1.32 8.34 19.23
N THR A 26 1.33 8.00 20.52
CA THR A 26 2.61 8.02 21.27
C THR A 26 3.45 6.79 20.90
N GLY A 27 4.29 6.91 19.88
CA GLY A 27 5.29 5.91 19.51
C GLY A 27 4.93 4.97 18.35
N TRP A 28 3.75 5.13 17.73
CA TRP A 28 3.45 4.39 16.50
C TRP A 28 4.25 4.97 15.32
N THR A 29 4.89 4.09 14.58
CA THR A 29 5.60 4.41 13.34
C THR A 29 5.25 3.33 12.33
N PRO A 30 4.98 3.68 11.06
CA PRO A 30 4.67 2.68 10.05
C PRO A 30 5.88 1.76 9.86
N ARG A 31 5.64 0.45 9.97
CA ARG A 31 6.67 -0.59 9.88
C ARG A 31 6.14 -1.76 9.08
N LEU A 32 7.05 -2.44 8.40
CA LEU A 32 6.75 -3.69 7.72
C LEU A 32 6.17 -4.71 8.69
N GLY A 33 5.09 -5.38 8.31
CA GLY A 33 4.40 -6.38 9.13
C GLY A 33 3.50 -5.82 10.22
N ALA A 34 3.45 -4.50 10.42
CA ALA A 34 2.53 -3.87 11.37
C ALA A 34 1.14 -3.65 10.74
N PRO A 35 0.05 -3.70 11.54
CA PRO A 35 -1.25 -3.22 11.09
C PRO A 35 -1.18 -1.77 10.64
N ALA A 36 -1.81 -1.46 9.51
CA ALA A 36 -1.99 -0.10 9.03
C ALA A 36 -2.92 0.68 9.97
N MET A 37 -2.58 1.95 10.24
CA MET A 37 -3.39 2.78 11.12
C MET A 37 -4.78 3.03 10.52
N PRO A 38 -5.85 2.86 11.31
CA PRO A 38 -7.20 3.14 10.84
C PRO A 38 -7.33 4.62 10.50
N PHE A 39 -8.05 4.90 9.41
CA PHE A 39 -8.39 6.26 9.00
C PHE A 39 -9.83 6.32 8.49
N ARG A 40 -10.39 7.52 8.50
CA ARG A 40 -11.62 7.91 7.82
C ARG A 40 -11.41 9.31 7.26
N VAL A 41 -11.49 9.47 5.95
CA VAL A 41 -11.11 10.69 5.24
C VAL A 41 -12.10 11.00 4.13
N ARG A 42 -12.31 12.30 3.88
CA ARG A 42 -13.06 12.76 2.72
C ARG A 42 -12.17 12.66 1.48
N THR A 43 -12.76 12.24 0.36
CA THR A 43 -12.02 12.10 -0.91
C THR A 43 -12.80 12.69 -2.08
N THR A 44 -12.15 12.81 -3.23
CA THR A 44 -12.77 13.17 -4.51
C THR A 44 -13.91 12.25 -4.95
N GLN A 45 -14.01 11.03 -4.38
CA GLN A 45 -15.06 10.05 -4.70
C GLN A 45 -15.91 9.66 -3.47
N GLY A 46 -16.09 10.60 -2.54
CA GLY A 46 -16.83 10.41 -1.29
C GLY A 46 -15.93 10.01 -0.12
N GLU A 47 -16.52 9.73 1.03
CA GLU A 47 -15.75 9.30 2.20
C GLU A 47 -15.16 7.91 1.99
N ARG A 48 -13.94 7.69 2.51
CA ARG A 48 -13.26 6.39 2.55
C ARG A 48 -12.64 6.16 3.92
N SER A 49 -12.59 4.91 4.31
CA SER A 49 -11.96 4.43 5.53
C SER A 49 -11.08 3.22 5.23
N LEU A 50 -10.10 2.92 6.10
CA LEU A 50 -9.25 1.73 5.92
C LEU A 50 -10.08 0.43 5.86
N ALA A 51 -11.23 0.40 6.54
CA ALA A 51 -12.12 -0.76 6.55
C ALA A 51 -12.74 -1.05 5.18
N ASP A 52 -12.95 -0.03 4.34
CA ASP A 52 -13.55 -0.19 3.01
C ASP A 52 -12.65 -0.98 2.04
N TYR A 53 -11.36 -1.11 2.38
CA TYR A 53 -10.38 -1.84 1.58
C TYR A 53 -10.11 -3.26 2.10
N ARG A 54 -10.79 -3.72 3.16
CA ARG A 54 -10.61 -5.08 3.68
C ARG A 54 -10.98 -6.13 2.62
N GLY A 55 -10.16 -7.17 2.53
CA GLY A 55 -10.31 -8.19 1.49
C GLY A 55 -9.65 -7.84 0.15
N ARG A 56 -9.10 -6.63 0.01
CA ARG A 56 -8.34 -6.18 -1.17
C ARG A 56 -7.02 -5.55 -0.75
N TRP A 57 -6.07 -5.51 -1.69
CA TRP A 57 -4.85 -4.74 -1.48
C TRP A 57 -5.17 -3.25 -1.60
N LEU A 58 -4.41 -2.42 -0.89
CA LEU A 58 -4.47 -0.96 -1.00
C LEU A 58 -3.06 -0.40 -1.21
N LEU A 59 -2.87 0.35 -2.28
CA LEU A 59 -1.75 1.27 -2.43
C LEU A 59 -2.19 2.67 -1.95
N LEU A 60 -1.83 2.99 -0.71
CA LEU A 60 -1.95 4.34 -0.16
C LEU A 60 -0.68 5.11 -0.50
N PHE A 61 -0.82 6.27 -1.15
CA PHE A 61 0.34 7.05 -1.56
C PHE A 61 0.11 8.55 -1.43
N SER A 62 1.14 9.28 -1.00
CA SER A 62 1.07 10.73 -0.84
C SER A 62 1.76 11.49 -1.98
N HIS A 63 1.39 12.74 -2.18
CA HIS A 63 2.07 13.68 -3.06
C HIS A 63 2.18 15.06 -2.41
N PRO A 64 3.28 15.82 -2.63
CA PRO A 64 3.52 17.06 -1.92
C PRO A 64 2.42 18.13 -2.02
N ALA A 65 1.91 18.38 -3.23
CA ALA A 65 0.88 19.37 -3.48
C ALA A 65 0.23 19.15 -4.86
N ASP A 66 -1.07 19.45 -4.95
CA ASP A 66 -1.79 19.61 -6.21
C ASP A 66 -1.14 20.71 -7.08
N PHE A 67 -1.43 20.69 -8.38
CA PHE A 67 -0.91 21.68 -9.35
C PHE A 67 0.62 21.76 -9.44
N THR A 68 1.34 20.68 -9.08
CA THR A 68 2.79 20.58 -9.25
C THR A 68 3.17 19.53 -10.32
N PRO A 69 4.25 19.73 -11.09
CA PRO A 69 4.49 18.97 -12.32
C PRO A 69 4.83 17.50 -12.07
N VAL A 70 5.69 17.19 -11.09
CA VAL A 70 6.06 15.80 -10.80
C VAL A 70 4.84 15.02 -10.28
N CYS A 71 4.04 15.61 -9.38
CA CYS A 71 2.80 14.99 -8.90
C CYS A 71 1.82 14.73 -10.05
N THR A 72 1.69 15.69 -10.98
CA THR A 72 0.84 15.54 -12.17
C THR A 72 1.30 14.37 -13.04
N SER A 73 2.61 14.23 -13.26
CA SER A 73 3.16 13.09 -14.00
C SER A 73 2.89 11.75 -13.33
N GLU A 74 2.97 11.69 -11.99
CA GLU A 74 2.70 10.46 -11.23
C GLU A 74 1.22 10.07 -11.28
N PHE A 75 0.30 11.02 -11.12
CA PHE A 75 -1.14 10.74 -11.18
C PHE A 75 -1.56 10.26 -12.57
N ILE A 76 -1.00 10.83 -13.64
CA ILE A 76 -1.19 10.33 -15.01
C ILE A 76 -0.66 8.90 -15.14
N ALA A 77 0.52 8.59 -14.60
CA ALA A 77 1.10 7.25 -14.66
C ALA A 77 0.26 6.23 -13.88
N PHE A 78 -0.21 6.58 -12.68
CA PHE A 78 -1.11 5.73 -11.89
C PHE A 78 -2.46 5.52 -12.59
N ALA A 79 -3.02 6.56 -13.21
CA ALA A 79 -4.29 6.44 -13.95
C ALA A 79 -4.16 5.46 -15.12
N ARG A 80 -3.06 5.55 -15.89
CA ARG A 80 -2.77 4.61 -16.99
C ARG A 80 -2.51 3.18 -16.52
N ALA A 81 -1.99 3.01 -15.32
CA ALA A 81 -1.71 1.71 -14.70
C ALA A 81 -2.89 1.15 -13.90
N HIS A 82 -3.98 1.90 -13.73
CA HIS A 82 -5.05 1.59 -12.79
C HIS A 82 -5.67 0.20 -13.05
N ASP A 83 -5.94 -0.14 -14.31
CA ASP A 83 -6.53 -1.44 -14.66
C ASP A 83 -5.61 -2.62 -14.30
N ARG A 84 -4.28 -2.41 -14.31
CA ARG A 84 -3.31 -3.43 -13.90
C ARG A 84 -3.29 -3.61 -12.38
N PHE A 85 -3.46 -2.53 -11.60
CA PHE A 85 -3.67 -2.65 -10.15
C PHE A 85 -4.98 -3.37 -9.84
N GLN A 86 -6.06 -3.02 -10.56
CA GLN A 86 -7.36 -3.66 -10.41
C GLN A 86 -7.32 -5.17 -10.75
N ALA A 87 -6.58 -5.55 -11.80
CA ALA A 87 -6.37 -6.95 -12.16
C ALA A 87 -5.62 -7.74 -11.07
N LEU A 88 -4.78 -7.07 -10.28
CA LEU A 88 -4.10 -7.62 -9.10
C LEU A 88 -4.92 -7.45 -7.81
N GLY A 89 -6.19 -7.06 -7.88
CA GLY A 89 -7.05 -6.88 -6.70
C GLY A 89 -6.55 -5.78 -5.74
N CYS A 90 -5.93 -4.72 -6.29
CA CYS A 90 -5.39 -3.61 -5.54
C CYS A 90 -6.08 -2.29 -5.88
N ASP A 91 -6.55 -1.58 -4.86
CA ASP A 91 -7.13 -0.25 -4.97
C ASP A 91 -6.08 0.83 -4.71
N LEU A 92 -6.31 2.02 -5.28
CA LEU A 92 -5.44 3.17 -5.13
C LEU A 92 -6.11 4.25 -4.27
N LEU A 93 -5.34 4.86 -3.37
CA LEU A 93 -5.76 6.06 -2.62
C LEU A 93 -4.62 7.08 -2.61
N GLY A 94 -4.82 8.18 -3.33
CA GLY A 94 -3.92 9.33 -3.28
C GLY A 94 -4.17 10.18 -2.03
N LEU A 95 -3.18 10.96 -1.59
CA LEU A 95 -3.29 11.83 -0.42
C LEU A 95 -2.38 13.06 -0.55
N SER A 96 -2.90 14.25 -0.24
CA SER A 96 -2.07 15.40 0.13
C SER A 96 -2.76 16.23 1.22
N VAL A 97 -2.09 17.30 1.63
CA VAL A 97 -2.60 18.26 2.62
C VAL A 97 -3.50 19.34 1.99
N ASP A 98 -3.75 19.25 0.68
CA ASP A 98 -4.64 20.17 -0.02
C ASP A 98 -6.12 19.89 0.34
N SER A 99 -6.97 20.89 0.10
CA SER A 99 -8.41 20.75 0.31
C SER A 99 -9.07 19.90 -0.78
N LEU A 100 -10.23 19.30 -0.48
CA LEU A 100 -11.03 18.58 -1.48
C LEU A 100 -11.32 19.43 -2.74
N PHE A 101 -11.55 20.73 -2.59
CA PHE A 101 -11.82 21.62 -3.73
C PHE A 101 -10.60 21.79 -4.63
N ALA A 102 -9.39 21.79 -4.07
CA ALA A 102 -8.15 21.79 -4.84
C ALA A 102 -8.02 20.49 -5.63
N HIS A 103 -8.28 19.33 -5.00
CA HIS A 103 -8.24 18.04 -5.70
C HIS A 103 -9.23 17.99 -6.87
N LEU A 104 -10.47 18.44 -6.66
CA LEU A 104 -11.49 18.46 -7.70
C LEU A 104 -11.10 19.37 -8.87
N ALA A 105 -10.54 20.55 -8.58
CA ALA A 105 -10.05 21.46 -9.61
C ALA A 105 -8.83 20.88 -10.35
N TRP A 106 -7.93 20.21 -9.62
CA TRP A 106 -6.73 19.62 -10.19
C TRP A 106 -7.05 18.42 -11.09
N VAL A 107 -7.90 17.48 -10.66
CA VAL A 107 -8.33 16.34 -11.49
C VAL A 107 -8.98 16.83 -12.79
N ARG A 108 -9.88 17.83 -12.72
CA ARG A 108 -10.46 18.45 -13.92
C ARG A 108 -9.41 19.11 -14.82
N SER A 109 -8.39 19.73 -14.23
CA SER A 109 -7.29 20.32 -14.98
C SER A 109 -6.43 19.25 -15.67
N ILE A 110 -6.22 18.08 -15.03
CA ILE A 110 -5.51 16.97 -15.64
C ILE A 110 -6.29 16.44 -16.84
N GLU A 111 -7.58 16.21 -16.67
CA GLU A 111 -8.46 15.72 -17.73
C GLU A 111 -8.48 16.70 -18.92
N ALA A 112 -8.73 17.99 -18.67
CA ALA A 112 -8.79 19.00 -19.71
C ALA A 112 -7.43 19.25 -20.40
N GLY A 113 -6.33 19.22 -19.65
CA GLY A 113 -4.98 19.54 -20.15
C GLY A 113 -4.25 18.37 -20.79
N PHE A 114 -4.50 17.14 -20.33
CA PHE A 114 -3.75 15.94 -20.72
C PHE A 114 -4.62 14.81 -21.28
N GLY A 115 -5.96 14.95 -21.24
CA GLY A 115 -6.89 13.92 -21.74
C GLY A 115 -6.88 12.65 -20.89
N VAL A 116 -6.53 12.76 -19.60
CA VAL A 116 -6.44 11.62 -18.67
C VAL A 116 -7.39 11.85 -17.51
N GLU A 117 -8.36 10.97 -17.35
CA GLU A 117 -9.22 10.91 -16.17
C GLU A 117 -8.47 10.21 -15.02
N ILE A 118 -8.67 10.69 -13.78
CA ILE A 118 -8.10 10.06 -12.58
C ILE A 118 -9.16 9.14 -11.97
N PRO A 119 -9.03 7.80 -12.10
CA PRO A 119 -10.11 6.87 -11.78
C PRO A 119 -10.18 6.50 -10.29
N PHE A 120 -9.28 7.01 -9.45
CA PHE A 120 -9.17 6.67 -8.04
C PHE A 120 -9.32 7.90 -7.12
N PRO A 121 -9.73 7.70 -5.85
CA PRO A 121 -9.92 8.78 -4.89
C PRO A 121 -8.60 9.46 -4.47
N ILE A 122 -8.70 10.76 -4.18
CA ILE A 122 -7.66 11.57 -3.53
C ILE A 122 -8.21 12.06 -2.20
N ALA A 123 -7.58 11.69 -1.09
CA ALA A 123 -7.95 12.08 0.27
C ALA A 123 -7.41 13.47 0.61
N GLU A 124 -8.29 14.31 1.15
CA GLU A 124 -7.88 15.57 1.78
C GLU A 124 -7.35 15.30 3.20
N ASP A 125 -6.15 15.78 3.52
CA ASP A 125 -5.60 15.75 4.88
C ASP A 125 -5.10 17.13 5.32
N ILE A 126 -5.98 18.13 5.30
CA ILE A 126 -5.71 19.49 5.76
C ILE A 126 -5.16 19.49 7.20
N SER A 127 -5.62 18.55 8.03
CA SER A 127 -5.17 18.42 9.43
C SER A 127 -3.73 17.92 9.56
N MET A 128 -3.18 17.34 8.49
CA MET A 128 -1.92 16.61 8.46
C MET A 128 -1.89 15.39 9.39
N GLY A 129 -3.03 14.95 9.92
CA GLY A 129 -3.11 13.89 10.92
C GLY A 129 -2.73 12.53 10.34
N LEU A 130 -3.22 12.22 9.15
CA LEU A 130 -2.93 10.96 8.48
C LEU A 130 -1.50 10.96 7.92
N ALA A 131 -1.06 12.08 7.35
CA ALA A 131 0.29 12.30 6.89
C ALA A 131 1.32 12.15 8.03
N ARG A 132 1.03 12.68 9.23
CA ARG A 132 1.90 12.48 10.42
C ARG A 132 1.92 11.03 10.86
N ALA A 133 0.75 10.39 10.96
CA ALA A 133 0.66 9.00 11.39
C ALA A 133 1.52 8.10 10.50
N TYR A 134 1.40 8.25 9.17
CA TYR A 134 2.16 7.47 8.19
C TYR A 134 3.57 8.03 7.91
N GLY A 135 4.10 8.96 8.71
CA GLY A 135 5.46 9.48 8.50
C GLY A 135 5.70 10.15 7.14
N MET A 136 4.63 10.64 6.50
CA MET A 136 4.69 11.32 5.21
C MET A 136 5.14 12.78 5.32
N LEU A 137 5.25 13.33 6.53
CA LEU A 137 5.87 14.63 6.77
C LEU A 137 7.29 14.42 7.27
N HIS A 138 8.27 14.97 6.55
CA HIS A 138 9.66 14.84 6.96
C HIS A 138 9.96 15.78 8.14
N PRO A 139 10.43 15.29 9.30
CA PRO A 139 10.59 16.12 10.51
C PRO A 139 11.56 17.30 10.34
N ALA A 140 12.52 17.18 9.43
CA ALA A 140 13.51 18.21 9.15
C ALA A 140 13.08 19.22 8.07
N ASP A 141 11.91 19.04 7.45
CA ASP A 141 11.39 19.97 6.45
C ASP A 141 10.59 21.09 7.13
N THR A 142 10.77 22.33 6.66
CA THR A 142 10.00 23.49 7.12
C THR A 142 8.67 23.63 6.37
N SER A 143 8.49 22.85 5.30
CA SER A 143 7.26 22.74 4.53
C SER A 143 6.21 21.87 5.24
N THR A 144 4.94 22.18 4.99
CA THR A 144 3.81 21.31 5.38
C THR A 144 3.48 20.26 4.31
N ALA A 145 4.19 20.28 3.17
CA ALA A 145 3.99 19.33 2.09
C ALA A 145 4.46 17.92 2.50
N THR A 146 3.74 16.90 2.05
CA THR A 146 4.17 15.51 2.26
C THR A 146 5.34 15.16 1.34
N VAL A 147 6.20 14.23 1.77
CA VAL A 147 7.07 13.49 0.86
C VAL A 147 6.24 12.56 -0.04
N ARG A 148 6.89 11.90 -1.00
CA ARG A 148 6.24 10.91 -1.87
C ARG A 148 6.27 9.53 -1.21
N GLY A 149 5.44 9.37 -0.17
CA GLY A 149 5.26 8.11 0.55
C GLY A 149 4.37 7.14 -0.22
N SER A 150 4.66 5.85 -0.15
CA SER A 150 3.83 4.78 -0.74
C SER A 150 3.78 3.60 0.22
N PHE A 151 2.59 3.02 0.40
CA PHE A 151 2.34 1.90 1.29
C PHE A 151 1.50 0.85 0.56
N LEU A 152 2.02 -0.37 0.40
CA LEU A 152 1.19 -1.51 0.03
C LEU A 152 0.67 -2.16 1.30
N ILE A 153 -0.64 -2.14 1.45
CA ILE A 153 -1.39 -2.70 2.57
C ILE A 153 -2.16 -3.92 2.06
N ASP A 154 -2.00 -5.06 2.72
CA ASP A 154 -2.63 -6.31 2.29
C ASP A 154 -4.12 -6.41 2.67
N PRO A 155 -4.85 -7.43 2.19
CA PRO A 155 -6.26 -7.64 2.50
C PRO A 155 -6.62 -7.72 3.98
N ALA A 156 -5.67 -8.11 4.84
CA ALA A 156 -5.83 -8.15 6.29
C ALA A 156 -5.58 -6.79 6.97
N GLY A 157 -5.05 -5.82 6.22
CA GLY A 157 -4.70 -4.50 6.71
C GLY A 157 -3.28 -4.37 7.23
N THR A 158 -2.36 -5.23 6.80
CA THR A 158 -0.95 -5.21 7.23
C THR A 158 -0.11 -4.47 6.21
N ILE A 159 0.84 -3.64 6.68
CA ILE A 159 1.80 -2.96 5.80
C ILE A 159 2.83 -3.97 5.29
N ARG A 160 2.89 -4.17 3.97
CA ARG A 160 3.79 -5.14 3.30
C ARG A 160 4.91 -4.49 2.49
N MET A 161 4.81 -3.20 2.22
CA MET A 161 5.88 -2.40 1.66
C MET A 161 5.66 -0.94 2.03
N LEU A 162 6.76 -0.23 2.27
CA LEU A 162 6.77 1.22 2.38
C LEU A 162 7.96 1.80 1.61
N SER A 163 7.75 2.91 0.90
CA SER A 163 8.82 3.68 0.28
C SER A 163 8.60 5.17 0.46
N TYR A 164 9.70 5.92 0.57
CA TYR A 164 9.68 7.37 0.67
C TYR A 164 10.63 7.97 -0.37
N TYR A 165 10.06 8.64 -1.35
CA TYR A 165 10.82 9.43 -2.32
C TYR A 165 10.84 10.90 -1.89
N PRO A 166 11.94 11.63 -2.12
CA PRO A 166 11.96 13.06 -1.89
C PRO A 166 11.02 13.77 -2.88
N MET A 167 10.66 15.01 -2.57
CA MET A 167 9.78 15.81 -3.42
C MET A 167 10.28 15.93 -4.88
N THR A 168 11.60 15.88 -5.08
CA THR A 168 12.28 16.07 -6.37
C THR A 168 12.24 14.86 -7.31
N THR A 169 11.90 13.67 -6.80
CA THR A 169 12.05 12.41 -7.57
C THR A 169 10.71 11.71 -7.70
N GLY A 170 10.20 11.58 -8.93
CA GLY A 170 8.99 10.80 -9.20
C GLY A 170 9.21 9.30 -8.98
N ARG A 171 8.14 8.60 -8.57
CA ARG A 171 8.13 7.16 -8.34
C ARG A 171 8.08 6.35 -9.64
N SER A 172 8.56 5.12 -9.55
CA SER A 172 8.32 4.11 -10.59
C SER A 172 7.02 3.37 -10.28
N VAL A 173 5.98 3.58 -11.10
CA VAL A 173 4.69 2.86 -10.98
C VAL A 173 4.87 1.38 -11.32
N GLU A 174 5.75 1.06 -12.25
CA GLU A 174 6.07 -0.33 -12.61
C GLU A 174 6.70 -1.09 -11.43
N GLU A 175 7.53 -0.43 -10.63
CA GLU A 175 8.11 -1.07 -9.44
C GLU A 175 7.05 -1.36 -8.37
N LEU A 176 6.06 -0.49 -8.22
CA LEU A 176 4.95 -0.72 -7.30
C LEU A 176 4.07 -1.89 -7.76
N LEU A 177 3.81 -2.02 -9.06
CA LEU A 177 3.12 -3.17 -9.64
C LEU A 177 3.92 -4.46 -9.49
N ARG A 178 5.23 -4.43 -9.80
CA ARG A 178 6.13 -5.58 -9.66
C ARG A 178 6.20 -6.05 -8.22
N THR A 179 6.35 -5.12 -7.27
CA THR A 179 6.38 -5.44 -5.84
C THR A 179 5.07 -6.03 -5.36
N LEU A 180 3.93 -5.47 -5.78
CA LEU A 180 2.61 -6.04 -5.46
C LEU A 180 2.49 -7.49 -5.98
N ALA A 181 2.84 -7.74 -7.23
CA ALA A 181 2.80 -9.08 -7.81
C ALA A 181 3.76 -10.04 -7.09
N ALA A 182 4.95 -9.58 -6.72
CA ALA A 182 5.93 -10.38 -5.98
C ALA A 182 5.44 -10.76 -4.58
N LEU A 183 4.82 -9.84 -3.87
CA LEU A 183 4.22 -10.09 -2.56
C LEU A 183 3.09 -11.12 -2.65
N GLN A 184 2.21 -10.99 -3.66
CA GLN A 184 1.12 -11.93 -3.89
C GLN A 184 1.64 -13.33 -4.28
N GLU A 185 2.68 -13.40 -5.12
CA GLU A 185 3.30 -14.65 -5.50
C GLU A 185 3.95 -15.34 -4.29
N SER A 186 4.65 -14.57 -3.46
CA SER A 186 5.29 -15.09 -2.26
C SER A 186 4.27 -15.65 -1.27
N ASP A 187 3.15 -14.94 -1.07
CA ASP A 187 2.06 -15.38 -0.21
C ASP A 187 1.37 -16.65 -0.75
N ALA A 188 1.20 -16.75 -2.08
CA ALA A 188 0.50 -17.87 -2.71
C ALA A 188 1.34 -19.16 -2.81
N SER A 189 2.62 -19.02 -3.16
CA SER A 189 3.51 -20.17 -3.44
C SER A 189 4.36 -20.59 -2.23
N GLY A 190 4.56 -19.70 -1.26
CA GLY A 190 5.56 -19.86 -0.19
C GLY A 190 7.01 -19.70 -0.67
N LEU A 191 7.23 -19.36 -1.94
CA LEU A 191 8.55 -19.06 -2.48
C LEU A 191 8.94 -17.61 -2.18
N SER A 192 10.25 -17.36 -2.13
CA SER A 192 10.81 -16.00 -2.12
C SER A 192 11.02 -15.52 -3.55
N THR A 193 10.72 -14.26 -3.83
CA THR A 193 11.03 -13.63 -5.13
C THR A 193 12.44 -13.04 -5.10
N PRO A 194 13.37 -13.47 -5.97
CA PRO A 194 14.74 -12.96 -6.00
C PRO A 194 14.84 -11.49 -6.43
N ALA A 195 16.06 -10.94 -6.40
CA ALA A 195 16.33 -9.59 -6.90
C ALA A 195 15.89 -9.46 -8.36
N ASP A 196 15.29 -8.31 -8.70
CA ASP A 196 14.78 -7.96 -10.03
C ASP A 196 13.67 -8.88 -10.59
N TRP A 197 13.13 -9.79 -9.77
CA TRP A 197 12.10 -10.74 -10.15
C TRP A 197 10.90 -10.07 -10.84
N GLN A 198 10.45 -10.68 -11.94
CA GLN A 198 9.27 -10.30 -12.71
C GLN A 198 8.17 -11.37 -12.64
N PRO A 199 6.89 -10.99 -12.80
CA PRO A 199 5.79 -11.94 -12.88
C PRO A 199 6.04 -13.03 -13.93
N GLY A 200 6.00 -14.29 -13.49
CA GLY A 200 6.24 -15.46 -14.33
C GLY A 200 7.63 -16.07 -14.20
N GLU A 201 8.58 -15.39 -13.55
CA GLU A 201 9.90 -15.95 -13.27
C GLU A 201 9.90 -16.90 -12.08
N ASP A 202 10.92 -17.76 -12.01
CA ASP A 202 11.09 -18.74 -10.92
C ASP A 202 11.31 -18.05 -9.57
N GLY A 203 10.76 -18.65 -8.52
CA GLY A 203 11.02 -18.27 -7.14
C GLY A 203 12.24 -18.98 -6.56
N VAL A 204 12.55 -18.69 -5.31
CA VAL A 204 13.61 -19.35 -4.53
C VAL A 204 13.00 -19.95 -3.28
N MET A 205 13.28 -21.22 -3.01
CA MET A 205 12.82 -21.88 -1.80
C MET A 205 13.43 -21.23 -0.56
N PRO A 206 12.64 -21.01 0.52
CA PRO A 206 13.19 -20.57 1.80
C PRO A 206 14.33 -21.46 2.27
N PRO A 207 15.38 -20.91 2.90
CA PRO A 207 16.55 -21.67 3.29
C PRO A 207 16.18 -22.71 4.37
N PRO A 208 16.84 -23.87 4.38
CA PRO A 208 16.70 -24.86 5.45
C PRO A 208 16.98 -24.25 6.81
N GLN A 209 16.28 -24.71 7.84
CA GLN A 209 16.46 -24.24 9.23
C GLN A 209 17.27 -25.24 10.07
N THR A 210 17.58 -26.41 9.52
CA THR A 210 18.38 -27.45 10.20
C THR A 210 19.48 -28.01 9.30
N LEU A 211 20.55 -28.52 9.91
CA LEU A 211 21.64 -29.20 9.18
C LEU A 211 21.15 -30.42 8.40
N GLN A 212 20.12 -31.11 8.90
CA GLN A 212 19.52 -32.25 8.23
C GLN A 212 18.83 -31.84 6.92
N GLU A 213 18.02 -30.78 6.96
CA GLU A 213 17.36 -30.23 5.77
C GLU A 213 18.37 -29.66 4.77
N ALA A 214 19.44 -29.01 5.26
CA ALA A 214 20.53 -28.51 4.42
C ALA A 214 21.24 -29.65 3.67
N ALA A 215 21.59 -30.73 4.39
CA ALA A 215 22.21 -31.91 3.79
C ALA A 215 21.29 -32.59 2.76
N ALA A 216 19.99 -32.69 3.06
CA ALA A 216 19.00 -33.22 2.13
C ALA A 216 18.90 -32.37 0.85
N ARG A 217 18.92 -31.04 0.99
CA ARG A 217 18.85 -30.12 -0.15
C ARG A 217 20.11 -30.18 -1.03
N SER A 218 21.31 -30.25 -0.43
CA SER A 218 22.55 -30.46 -1.19
C SER A 218 22.55 -31.81 -1.92
N ALA A 219 22.08 -32.88 -1.27
CA ALA A 219 21.98 -34.20 -1.90
C ALA A 219 20.98 -34.22 -3.08
N ALA A 220 19.98 -33.34 -3.08
CA ALA A 220 19.02 -33.15 -4.17
C ALA A 220 19.56 -32.31 -5.34
N GLY A 221 20.83 -31.87 -5.31
CA GLY A 221 21.48 -31.16 -6.42
C GLY A 221 21.23 -29.66 -6.46
N ALA A 222 20.83 -29.04 -5.34
CA ALA A 222 20.75 -27.58 -5.25
C ALA A 222 22.13 -26.93 -5.52
N PRO A 223 22.18 -25.76 -6.19
CA PRO A 223 23.41 -25.01 -6.39
C PRO A 223 24.18 -24.75 -5.09
N ASP A 224 23.46 -24.48 -4.00
CA ASP A 224 23.98 -24.47 -2.64
C ASP A 224 22.86 -24.91 -1.66
N TRP A 225 23.22 -25.32 -0.45
CA TRP A 225 22.28 -25.81 0.56
C TRP A 225 21.21 -24.77 0.95
N TYR A 226 21.50 -23.48 0.77
CA TYR A 226 20.56 -22.38 1.07
C TYR A 226 19.89 -21.79 -0.17
N TYR A 227 20.32 -22.16 -1.38
CA TYR A 227 19.85 -21.55 -2.63
C TYR A 227 19.35 -22.62 -3.60
N LEU A 228 18.01 -22.69 -3.73
CA LEU A 228 17.35 -23.59 -4.66
C LEU A 228 16.27 -22.81 -5.43
N PRO A 229 16.53 -22.44 -6.69
CA PRO A 229 15.50 -21.95 -7.60
C PRO A 229 14.41 -23.01 -7.77
N GLN A 230 13.16 -22.58 -7.78
CA GLN A 230 12.02 -23.46 -7.98
C GLN A 230 11.02 -22.80 -8.91
N ALA A 231 10.69 -23.54 -9.97
CA ALA A 231 9.62 -23.16 -10.87
C ALA A 231 8.29 -23.05 -10.11
N ARG A 232 7.49 -22.05 -10.51
CA ARG A 232 6.14 -21.89 -9.98
C ARG A 232 5.37 -23.19 -10.24
N THR A 233 4.71 -23.69 -9.20
CA THR A 233 3.72 -24.74 -9.39
C THR A 233 2.43 -24.01 -9.76
N GLU A 234 1.91 -24.22 -10.98
CA GLU A 234 0.61 -23.63 -11.34
C GLU A 234 -0.44 -24.10 -10.31
N PRO A 235 -1.31 -23.20 -9.82
CA PRO A 235 -2.38 -23.55 -8.90
C PRO A 235 -3.40 -24.52 -9.52
#